data_AF-A0AAD8IXR0-F1
#
_entry.id   AF-A0AAD8IXR0-F1
#
_cell.length_a   1.000
_cell.length_b   1.000
_cell.length_c   1.000
_cell.angle_alpha   90.00
_cell.angle_beta   90.00
_cell.angle_gamma   90.00
#
_symmetry.space_group_name_H-M   'P 1'
#
loop_
_entity.id
_entity.type
_entity.pdbx_description
1 polymer ?
#
loop_
_entity_poly.entity_id
_entity_poly.type
_entity_poly.pdbx_seq_one_letter_code
_entity_poly.pdbx_strand_id
1 'polypeptide(L)'
;MASWSDLESKAKEAFIDDHFELSVDLYTQAISLNPNHPELFADRAQANIKLNNFTEAVADANRAIELDSSMTKAYLRKGTACIKLEEYQTAKTALEKGASLASGDSRFLSLINECNVRIAEEISELTEQSVQVSTESATHNTDAPANSEPVNNISDQVTAAPLTKPTYRHEFYQKPEEVVVTIFAKGLPANSVSIEFGEQILSVTVEKPGEDAFVFQPRLFGKIVPAMCKYQVLSTKIEIRLAKADTIHWTSLEFSKSTSVTRVTNVSSGTQRPAYPSSKPKKDWDKLEAQVKKEEKEDKLDGDAALNKFFREIYQGADEDTRRAMSKSFVESNGTVLSTDWKDVGSKKIEGSPPDGMEMKKWEY
;
A
#
# COMPACT_ATOMS: atom_id res chain seq x y z
N MET A 1 -22.14 -8.50 34.86
CA MET A 1 -21.55 -7.99 33.61
C MET A 1 -22.48 -6.92 33.06
N ALA A 2 -21.99 -5.87 32.41
CA ALA A 2 -22.85 -4.92 31.72
C ALA A 2 -23.54 -5.62 30.54
N SER A 3 -24.81 -5.31 30.28
CA SER A 3 -25.49 -5.78 29.07
C SER A 3 -25.01 -5.00 27.84
N TRP A 4 -25.25 -5.55 26.64
CA TRP A 4 -24.92 -4.84 25.40
C TRP A 4 -25.71 -3.52 25.28
N SER A 5 -26.94 -3.45 25.80
CA SER A 5 -27.78 -2.25 25.84
C SER A 5 -27.30 -1.20 26.87
N ASP A 6 -26.68 -1.62 27.98
CA ASP A 6 -26.02 -0.67 28.90
C ASP A 6 -24.80 -0.02 28.24
N LEU A 7 -24.03 -0.80 27.47
CA LEU A 7 -22.86 -0.33 26.73
C LEU A 7 -23.26 0.58 25.57
N GLU A 8 -24.30 0.22 24.84
CA GLU A 8 -24.91 1.07 23.80
C GLU A 8 -25.37 2.41 24.36
N SER A 9 -26.09 2.41 25.50
CA SER A 9 -26.58 3.64 26.13
C SER A 9 -25.42 4.57 26.51
N LYS A 10 -24.34 4.02 27.08
CA LYS A 10 -23.11 4.77 27.39
C LYS A 10 -22.36 5.21 26.14
N ALA A 11 -22.38 4.43 25.06
CA ALA A 11 -21.77 4.81 23.79
C ALA A 11 -22.52 6.00 23.15
N LYS A 12 -23.84 6.06 23.31
CA LYS A 12 -24.70 7.18 22.90
C LYS A 12 -24.46 8.42 23.76
N GLU A 13 -24.32 8.27 25.07
CA GLU A 13 -23.93 9.35 25.99
C GLU A 13 -22.53 9.91 25.63
N ALA A 14 -21.52 9.05 25.51
CA ALA A 14 -20.18 9.45 25.09
C ALA A 14 -20.14 10.13 23.71
N PHE A 15 -21.01 9.73 22.77
CA PHE A 15 -21.15 10.40 21.48
C PHE A 15 -21.75 11.80 21.57
N ILE A 16 -22.71 12.02 22.49
CA ILE A 16 -23.34 13.32 22.74
C ILE A 16 -22.34 14.28 23.40
N ASP A 17 -21.47 13.77 24.26
CA ASP A 17 -20.39 14.51 24.92
C ASP A 17 -19.13 14.70 24.04
N ASP A 18 -19.22 14.46 22.72
CA ASP A 18 -18.12 14.49 21.74
C ASP A 18 -16.91 13.57 22.04
N HIS A 19 -17.01 12.63 22.99
CA HIS A 19 -16.01 11.62 23.32
C HIS A 19 -16.06 10.44 22.33
N PHE A 20 -15.75 10.71 21.05
CA PHE A 20 -15.97 9.76 19.97
C PHE A 20 -15.13 8.48 20.05
N GLU A 21 -13.89 8.52 20.54
CA GLU A 21 -13.05 7.33 20.74
C GLU A 21 -13.68 6.38 21.77
N LEU A 22 -14.11 6.93 22.91
CA LEU A 22 -14.82 6.17 23.95
C LEU A 22 -16.14 5.59 23.43
N SER A 23 -16.85 6.35 22.59
CA SER A 23 -18.06 5.87 21.91
C SER A 23 -17.77 4.66 21.02
N VAL A 24 -16.71 4.70 20.19
CA VAL A 24 -16.27 3.57 19.36
C VAL A 24 -15.88 2.35 20.20
N ASP A 25 -15.14 2.54 21.30
CA ASP A 25 -14.74 1.46 22.21
C ASP A 25 -15.94 0.80 22.90
N LEU A 26 -16.93 1.59 23.33
CA LEU A 26 -18.14 1.09 23.97
C LEU A 26 -19.06 0.36 22.97
N TYR A 27 -19.23 0.88 21.74
CA TYR A 27 -19.94 0.15 20.69
C TYR A 27 -19.21 -1.14 20.31
N THR A 28 -17.87 -1.14 20.27
CA THR A 28 -17.09 -2.35 19.96
C THR A 28 -17.29 -3.44 21.02
N GLN A 29 -17.36 -3.07 22.30
CA GLN A 29 -17.74 -3.99 23.37
C GLN A 29 -19.20 -4.45 23.24
N ALA A 30 -20.15 -3.55 22.94
CA ALA A 30 -21.55 -3.92 22.71
C ALA A 30 -21.71 -4.92 21.55
N ILE A 31 -21.01 -4.70 20.43
CA ILE A 31 -20.98 -5.59 19.26
C ILE A 31 -20.40 -6.96 19.61
N SER A 32 -19.36 -7.04 20.45
CA SER A 32 -18.81 -8.33 20.89
C SER A 32 -19.80 -9.17 21.71
N LEU A 33 -20.75 -8.51 22.40
CA LEU A 33 -21.82 -9.16 23.15
C LEU A 33 -23.07 -9.46 22.28
N ASN A 34 -23.32 -8.66 21.24
CA ASN A 34 -24.44 -8.85 20.32
C ASN A 34 -24.05 -8.52 18.85
N PRO A 35 -23.39 -9.44 18.13
CA PRO A 35 -22.84 -9.18 16.79
C PRO A 35 -23.87 -9.14 15.66
N ASN A 36 -25.15 -9.37 15.97
CA ASN A 36 -26.26 -9.38 15.01
C ASN A 36 -27.18 -8.13 15.13
N HIS A 37 -26.77 -7.11 15.89
CA HIS A 37 -27.57 -5.89 16.07
C HIS A 37 -27.13 -4.79 15.09
N PRO A 38 -27.88 -4.51 14.00
CA PRO A 38 -27.46 -3.58 12.94
C PRO A 38 -27.24 -2.15 13.45
N GLU A 39 -28.01 -1.69 14.45
CA GLU A 39 -27.87 -0.32 14.97
C GLU A 39 -26.51 -0.07 15.63
N LEU A 40 -25.89 -1.09 16.26
CA LEU A 40 -24.58 -0.89 16.91
C LEU A 40 -23.49 -0.59 15.87
N PHE A 41 -23.55 -1.24 14.71
CA PHE A 41 -22.66 -0.94 13.60
C PHE A 41 -22.98 0.42 12.97
N ALA A 42 -24.25 0.75 12.74
CA ALA A 42 -24.65 2.03 12.14
C ALA A 42 -24.31 3.25 13.02
N ASP A 43 -24.38 3.11 14.34
CA ASP A 43 -24.01 4.17 15.28
C ASP A 43 -22.48 4.21 15.53
N ARG A 44 -21.78 3.06 15.54
CA ARG A 44 -20.30 3.03 15.53
C ARG A 44 -19.72 3.65 14.26
N ALA A 45 -20.33 3.43 13.10
CA ALA A 45 -19.97 4.09 11.85
C ALA A 45 -20.06 5.62 11.97
N GLN A 46 -21.05 6.14 12.71
CA GLN A 46 -21.19 7.58 12.94
C GLN A 46 -20.09 8.13 13.87
N ALA A 47 -19.69 7.40 14.89
CA ALA A 47 -18.55 7.76 15.73
C ALA A 47 -17.23 7.73 14.92
N ASN A 48 -17.03 6.70 14.10
CA ASN A 48 -15.88 6.60 13.18
C ASN A 48 -15.83 7.76 12.15
N ILE A 49 -16.98 8.20 11.60
CA ILE A 49 -17.04 9.40 10.73
C ILE A 49 -16.56 10.66 11.47
N LYS A 50 -16.89 10.80 12.76
CA LYS A 50 -16.46 11.96 13.58
C LYS A 50 -14.96 11.94 13.87
N LEU A 51 -14.35 10.76 13.96
CA LEU A 51 -12.90 10.56 14.10
C LEU A 51 -12.12 10.66 12.77
N ASN A 52 -12.81 10.80 11.63
CA ASN A 52 -12.25 10.68 10.28
C ASN A 52 -11.76 9.25 9.91
N ASN A 53 -12.17 8.23 10.65
CA ASN A 53 -11.95 6.80 10.36
C ASN A 53 -12.95 6.33 9.28
N PHE A 54 -12.89 6.91 8.09
CA PHE A 54 -13.92 6.73 7.06
C PHE A 54 -13.95 5.30 6.50
N THR A 55 -12.81 4.63 6.42
CA THR A 55 -12.69 3.23 5.97
C THR A 55 -13.41 2.25 6.89
N GLU A 56 -13.31 2.47 8.20
CA GLU A 56 -13.96 1.73 9.27
C GLU A 56 -15.46 2.04 9.28
N ALA A 57 -15.83 3.32 9.09
CA ALA A 57 -17.23 3.71 8.96
C ALA A 57 -17.93 3.08 7.74
N VAL A 58 -17.25 2.95 6.59
CA VAL A 58 -17.79 2.21 5.43
C VAL A 58 -17.93 0.72 5.74
N ALA A 59 -16.98 0.11 6.45
CA ALA A 59 -17.07 -1.30 6.86
C ALA A 59 -18.25 -1.55 7.82
N ASP A 60 -18.39 -0.72 8.85
CA ASP A 60 -19.50 -0.76 9.79
C ASP A 60 -20.86 -0.52 9.10
N ALA A 61 -20.94 0.48 8.21
CA ALA A 61 -22.16 0.76 7.47
C ALA A 61 -22.55 -0.38 6.52
N ASN A 62 -21.58 -1.01 5.84
CA ASN A 62 -21.83 -2.24 5.07
C ASN A 62 -22.35 -3.36 5.96
N ARG A 63 -21.75 -3.57 7.14
CA ARG A 63 -22.17 -4.64 8.06
C ARG A 63 -23.57 -4.41 8.61
N ALA A 64 -23.95 -3.16 8.85
CA ALA A 64 -25.33 -2.79 9.19
C ALA A 64 -26.30 -3.09 8.04
N ILE A 65 -25.94 -2.80 6.78
CA ILE A 65 -26.76 -3.10 5.58
C ILE A 65 -26.89 -4.61 5.33
N GLU A 66 -25.85 -5.40 5.62
CA GLU A 66 -25.90 -6.88 5.53
C GLU A 66 -26.86 -7.49 6.57
N LEU A 67 -26.95 -6.89 7.76
CA LEU A 67 -27.83 -7.33 8.84
C LEU A 67 -29.28 -6.83 8.67
N ASP A 68 -29.45 -5.59 8.19
CA ASP A 68 -30.74 -5.00 7.84
C ASP A 68 -30.61 -4.15 6.55
N SER A 69 -31.01 -4.74 5.43
CA SER A 69 -30.98 -4.08 4.12
C SER A 69 -31.95 -2.89 3.99
N SER A 70 -32.89 -2.73 4.94
CA SER A 70 -33.84 -1.60 4.99
C SER A 70 -33.31 -0.42 5.81
N MET A 71 -32.14 -0.55 6.44
CA MET A 71 -31.64 0.43 7.40
C MET A 71 -31.13 1.73 6.74
N THR A 72 -32.04 2.68 6.49
CA THR A 72 -31.75 4.00 5.92
C THR A 72 -30.54 4.71 6.57
N LYS A 73 -30.41 4.66 7.90
CA LYS A 73 -29.28 5.28 8.62
C LYS A 73 -27.92 4.76 8.11
N ALA A 74 -27.81 3.46 7.82
CA ALA A 74 -26.58 2.83 7.39
C ALA A 74 -26.17 3.27 5.97
N TYR A 75 -27.12 3.36 5.03
CA TYR A 75 -26.86 3.95 3.70
C TYR A 75 -26.38 5.40 3.80
N LEU A 76 -26.94 6.19 4.71
CA LEU A 76 -26.49 7.57 4.95
C LEU A 76 -25.05 7.59 5.48
N ARG A 77 -24.70 6.74 6.47
CA ARG A 77 -23.32 6.65 6.98
C ARG A 77 -22.33 6.24 5.89
N LYS A 78 -22.67 5.21 5.10
CA LYS A 78 -21.87 4.76 3.95
C LYS A 78 -21.65 5.89 2.95
N GLY A 79 -22.71 6.59 2.56
CA GLY A 79 -22.64 7.71 1.63
C GLY A 79 -21.75 8.84 2.14
N THR A 80 -21.95 9.29 3.38
CA THR A 80 -21.11 10.33 4.01
C THR A 80 -19.64 9.91 4.11
N ALA A 81 -19.35 8.66 4.50
CA ALA A 81 -17.99 8.17 4.60
C ALA A 81 -17.31 8.03 3.22
N CYS A 82 -18.00 7.54 2.20
CA CYS A 82 -17.48 7.49 0.82
C CYS A 82 -17.23 8.88 0.24
N ILE A 83 -18.08 9.89 0.49
CA ILE A 83 -17.81 11.31 0.10
C ILE A 83 -16.49 11.80 0.71
N LYS A 84 -16.23 11.45 1.97
CA LYS A 84 -14.99 11.83 2.67
C LYS A 84 -13.75 11.03 2.24
N LEU A 85 -13.94 9.93 1.52
CA LEU A 85 -12.91 9.17 0.82
C LEU A 85 -12.79 9.55 -0.67
N GLU A 86 -13.55 10.56 -1.12
CA GLU A 86 -13.63 11.00 -2.52
C GLU A 86 -14.17 9.91 -3.48
N GLU A 87 -14.76 8.83 -2.94
CA GLU A 87 -15.44 7.77 -3.70
C GLU A 87 -16.87 8.19 -4.11
N TYR A 88 -16.99 9.29 -4.86
CA TYR A 88 -18.29 9.95 -5.12
C TYR A 88 -19.31 9.04 -5.85
N GLN A 89 -18.86 8.19 -6.77
CA GLN A 89 -19.75 7.26 -7.47
C GLN A 89 -20.29 6.14 -6.54
N THR A 90 -19.45 5.63 -5.62
CA THR A 90 -19.85 4.68 -4.58
C THR A 90 -20.83 5.33 -3.60
N ALA A 91 -20.54 6.57 -3.19
CA ALA A 91 -21.39 7.35 -2.30
C ALA A 91 -22.78 7.58 -2.91
N LYS A 92 -22.84 8.10 -4.14
CA LYS A 92 -24.07 8.32 -4.90
C LYS A 92 -24.94 7.05 -4.94
N THR A 93 -24.36 5.92 -5.34
CA THR A 93 -25.08 4.64 -5.43
C THR A 93 -25.65 4.20 -4.08
N ALA A 94 -24.90 4.37 -2.98
CA ALA A 94 -25.39 4.07 -1.64
C ALA A 94 -26.51 5.02 -1.19
N LEU A 95 -26.38 6.31 -1.49
CA LEU A 95 -27.36 7.34 -1.13
C LEU A 95 -28.66 7.20 -1.93
N GLU A 96 -28.60 6.84 -3.21
CA GLU A 96 -29.79 6.57 -4.04
C GLU A 96 -30.58 5.37 -3.49
N LYS A 97 -29.90 4.31 -3.04
CA LYS A 97 -30.56 3.20 -2.33
C LYS A 97 -31.20 3.66 -1.02
N GLY A 98 -30.50 4.44 -0.20
CA GLY A 98 -31.07 5.02 1.03
C GLY A 98 -32.29 5.93 0.77
N ALA A 99 -32.24 6.77 -0.26
CA ALA A 99 -33.34 7.64 -0.68
C ALA A 99 -34.59 6.85 -1.12
N SER A 100 -34.38 5.71 -1.81
CA SER A 100 -35.48 4.83 -2.22
C SER A 100 -36.20 4.16 -1.03
N LEU A 101 -35.51 4.00 0.10
CA LEU A 101 -36.07 3.45 1.34
C LEU A 101 -36.70 4.52 2.25
N ALA A 102 -36.24 5.77 2.19
CA ALA A 102 -36.75 6.89 2.96
C ALA A 102 -37.19 8.07 2.07
N SER A 103 -38.31 7.86 1.37
CA SER A 103 -38.95 8.85 0.51
C SER A 103 -39.38 10.09 1.30
N GLY A 104 -38.52 11.11 1.35
CA GLY A 104 -38.76 12.37 2.06
C GLY A 104 -37.57 12.91 2.86
N ASP A 105 -36.51 12.11 3.08
CA ASP A 105 -35.30 12.60 3.75
C ASP A 105 -34.41 13.38 2.77
N SER A 106 -34.50 14.72 2.86
CA SER A 106 -33.77 15.66 1.99
C SER A 106 -32.25 15.56 2.08
N ARG A 107 -31.71 14.95 3.14
CA ARG A 107 -30.25 14.77 3.31
C ARG A 107 -29.66 13.90 2.20
N PHE A 108 -30.37 12.86 1.76
CA PHE A 108 -29.93 12.04 0.64
C PHE A 108 -29.86 12.85 -0.65
N LEU A 109 -30.89 13.63 -0.96
CA LEU A 109 -30.93 14.46 -2.17
C LEU A 109 -29.80 15.50 -2.18
N SER A 110 -29.52 16.14 -1.03
CA SER A 110 -28.41 17.07 -0.88
C SER A 110 -27.05 16.41 -1.14
N LEU A 111 -26.81 15.24 -0.55
CA LEU A 111 -25.54 14.52 -0.69
C LEU A 111 -25.37 13.88 -2.09
N ILE A 112 -26.46 13.44 -2.73
CA ILE A 112 -26.45 12.98 -4.12
C ILE A 112 -26.11 14.14 -5.06
N ASN A 113 -26.65 15.34 -4.82
CA ASN A 113 -26.30 16.53 -5.59
C ASN A 113 -24.83 16.93 -5.40
N GLU A 114 -24.32 16.87 -4.16
CA GLU A 114 -22.88 17.06 -3.88
C GLU A 114 -22.02 16.05 -4.66
N CYS A 115 -22.37 14.76 -4.64
CA CYS A 115 -21.67 13.74 -5.43
C CYS A 115 -21.70 14.05 -6.94
N ASN A 116 -22.86 14.45 -7.49
CA ASN A 116 -22.98 14.78 -8.91
C ASN A 116 -22.09 15.97 -9.32
N VAL A 117 -22.00 17.00 -8.48
CA VAL A 117 -21.11 18.16 -8.72
C VAL A 117 -19.66 17.70 -8.73
N ARG A 118 -19.21 16.94 -7.72
CA ARG A 118 -17.83 16.44 -7.64
C ARG A 118 -17.44 15.52 -8.80
N ILE A 119 -18.35 14.64 -9.22
CA ILE A 119 -18.15 13.77 -10.40
C ILE A 119 -18.03 14.61 -11.69
N ALA A 120 -18.82 15.69 -11.82
CA ALA A 120 -18.74 16.58 -12.97
C ALA A 120 -17.43 17.40 -12.98
N GLU A 121 -16.96 17.85 -11.81
CA GLU A 121 -15.65 18.49 -11.63
C GLU A 121 -14.51 17.54 -12.06
N GLU A 122 -14.48 16.31 -11.54
CA GLU A 122 -13.47 15.29 -11.90
C GLU A 122 -13.46 14.99 -13.42
N ILE A 123 -14.64 14.86 -14.05
CA ILE A 123 -14.75 14.66 -15.50
C ILE A 123 -14.29 15.90 -16.29
N SER A 124 -14.56 17.12 -15.80
CA SER A 124 -14.12 18.35 -16.45
C SER A 124 -12.60 18.50 -16.42
N GLU A 125 -11.96 18.24 -15.27
CA GLU A 125 -10.50 18.28 -15.13
C GLU A 125 -9.81 17.27 -16.05
N LEU A 126 -10.33 16.05 -16.14
CA LEU A 126 -9.85 15.02 -17.09
C LEU A 126 -10.03 15.46 -18.55
N THR A 127 -11.14 16.15 -18.87
CA THR A 127 -11.41 16.66 -20.23
C THR A 127 -10.44 17.78 -20.60
N GLU A 128 -10.20 18.75 -19.72
CA GLU A 128 -9.26 19.86 -19.96
C GLU A 128 -7.82 19.37 -20.14
N GLN A 129 -7.39 18.37 -19.37
CA GLN A 129 -6.08 17.73 -19.56
C GLN A 129 -5.96 17.04 -20.93
N SER A 130 -7.04 16.41 -21.43
CA SER A 130 -7.04 15.77 -22.76
C SER A 130 -6.93 16.77 -23.93
N VAL A 131 -7.50 17.97 -23.78
CA VAL A 131 -7.48 19.01 -24.82
C VAL A 131 -6.08 19.62 -24.98
N GLN A 132 -5.32 19.80 -23.90
CA GLN A 132 -3.94 20.31 -23.98
C GLN A 132 -2.98 19.34 -24.70
N VAL A 133 -3.14 18.02 -24.49
CA VAL A 133 -2.35 16.99 -25.18
C VAL A 133 -2.66 16.94 -26.68
N SER A 134 -3.89 17.30 -27.06
CA SER A 134 -4.36 17.25 -28.45
C SER A 134 -3.72 18.31 -29.37
N THR A 135 -3.14 19.38 -28.82
CA THR A 135 -2.56 20.49 -29.61
C THR A 135 -1.14 20.28 -30.13
N GLU A 136 -0.39 19.28 -29.66
CA GLU A 136 1.00 19.03 -30.11
C GLU A 136 1.15 17.85 -31.10
N SER A 137 0.14 16.96 -31.19
CA SER A 137 0.23 15.70 -31.96
C SER A 137 -0.50 15.74 -33.31
N ALA A 138 -0.12 16.68 -34.18
CA ALA A 138 -0.80 16.93 -35.46
C ALA A 138 0.12 16.88 -36.71
N THR A 139 1.02 15.88 -36.82
CA THR A 139 1.68 15.53 -38.09
C THR A 139 2.00 14.02 -38.21
N HIS A 140 1.09 13.22 -38.78
CA HIS A 140 1.34 12.39 -39.98
C HIS A 140 0.18 11.40 -40.29
N ASN A 141 -0.46 11.63 -41.44
CA ASN A 141 -1.13 10.60 -42.26
C ASN A 141 -0.07 9.63 -42.85
N THR A 142 -0.30 8.40 -43.32
CA THR A 142 -1.49 7.53 -43.58
C THR A 142 -0.97 6.05 -43.52
N ASP A 143 -1.65 4.92 -43.84
CA ASP A 143 -2.92 4.61 -44.53
C ASP A 143 -3.49 3.21 -44.13
N ALA A 144 -4.62 2.84 -44.72
CA ALA A 144 -5.21 1.47 -44.76
C ALA A 144 -5.04 0.86 -46.21
N PRO A 145 -5.64 -0.28 -46.64
CA PRO A 145 -6.66 -1.15 -46.02
C PRO A 145 -6.57 -2.69 -46.28
N ALA A 146 -7.51 -3.45 -45.65
CA ALA A 146 -8.15 -4.72 -46.08
C ALA A 146 -7.27 -5.99 -46.39
N ASN A 147 -7.74 -7.25 -46.36
CA ASN A 147 -9.12 -7.78 -46.45
C ASN A 147 -9.25 -9.25 -45.92
N SER A 148 -10.48 -9.63 -45.48
CA SER A 148 -11.16 -10.96 -45.51
C SER A 148 -10.45 -12.31 -45.18
N GLU A 149 -10.85 -12.95 -44.06
CA GLU A 149 -11.77 -14.15 -43.94
C GLU A 149 -11.88 -15.25 -45.06
N PRO A 150 -12.50 -16.46 -44.84
CA PRO A 150 -12.77 -17.28 -43.62
C PRO A 150 -12.70 -18.86 -43.80
N VAL A 151 -13.20 -19.60 -42.78
CA VAL A 151 -13.82 -20.99 -42.71
C VAL A 151 -13.06 -22.35 -42.63
N ASN A 152 -13.59 -23.19 -41.70
CA ASN A 152 -13.96 -24.63 -41.79
C ASN A 152 -13.20 -25.78 -41.03
N ASN A 153 -13.54 -25.95 -39.73
CA ASN A 153 -14.43 -27.00 -39.14
C ASN A 153 -14.20 -28.54 -39.29
N ILE A 154 -14.71 -29.32 -38.29
CA ILE A 154 -14.84 -30.80 -38.15
C ILE A 154 -13.55 -31.55 -37.69
N SER A 155 -13.54 -32.55 -36.78
CA SER A 155 -14.38 -32.97 -35.62
C SER A 155 -13.62 -34.09 -34.84
N ASP A 156 -14.16 -34.48 -33.67
CA ASP A 156 -13.95 -35.74 -32.92
C ASP A 156 -12.73 -35.88 -31.98
N GLN A 157 -12.77 -36.67 -30.88
CA GLN A 157 -13.82 -36.95 -29.87
C GLN A 157 -13.15 -37.73 -28.70
N VAL A 158 -13.67 -37.64 -27.45
CA VAL A 158 -13.33 -38.50 -26.28
C VAL A 158 -11.89 -38.28 -25.73
N THR A 159 -11.62 -38.06 -24.44
CA THR A 159 -12.01 -38.87 -23.26
C THR A 159 -11.93 -38.02 -21.98
N ALA A 160 -12.89 -38.17 -21.07
CA ALA A 160 -12.89 -37.44 -19.80
C ALA A 160 -11.96 -38.09 -18.75
N ALA A 161 -11.09 -37.28 -18.15
CA ALA A 161 -10.29 -37.58 -16.96
C ALA A 161 -10.48 -36.43 -15.94
N PRO A 162 -10.32 -36.66 -14.62
CA PRO A 162 -10.70 -35.67 -13.62
C PRO A 162 -9.80 -34.41 -13.66
N LEU A 163 -10.43 -33.27 -13.95
CA LEU A 163 -9.77 -31.98 -14.11
C LEU A 163 -9.28 -31.44 -12.76
N THR A 164 -7.96 -31.43 -12.58
CA THR A 164 -7.30 -30.66 -11.52
C THR A 164 -7.13 -29.22 -11.98
N LYS A 165 -7.74 -28.25 -11.28
CA LYS A 165 -7.61 -26.82 -11.60
C LYS A 165 -6.13 -26.42 -11.69
N PRO A 166 -5.63 -25.96 -12.85
CA PRO A 166 -4.22 -25.62 -12.99
C PRO A 166 -3.90 -24.31 -12.26
N THR A 167 -3.00 -24.35 -11.28
CA THR A 167 -2.50 -23.17 -10.56
C THR A 167 -1.14 -22.76 -11.13
N TYR A 168 -1.08 -21.66 -11.88
CA TYR A 168 0.18 -21.12 -12.39
C TYR A 168 0.82 -20.16 -11.37
N ARG A 169 2.13 -20.29 -11.15
CA ARG A 169 2.92 -19.32 -10.38
C ARG A 169 3.03 -18.03 -11.17
N HIS A 170 2.84 -16.89 -10.51
CA HIS A 170 3.10 -15.57 -11.07
C HIS A 170 4.12 -14.82 -10.22
N GLU A 171 4.88 -13.94 -10.87
CA GLU A 171 5.83 -13.00 -10.26
C GLU A 171 5.64 -11.63 -10.90
N PHE A 172 6.03 -10.57 -10.20
CA PHE A 172 6.06 -9.23 -10.78
C PHE A 172 7.31 -8.48 -10.36
N TYR A 173 7.73 -7.57 -11.23
CA TYR A 173 8.72 -6.53 -10.93
C TYR A 173 8.26 -5.21 -11.56
N GLN A 174 8.90 -4.11 -11.20
CA GLN A 174 8.50 -2.79 -11.68
C GLN A 174 9.69 -1.89 -12.00
N LYS A 175 9.40 -0.89 -12.81
CA LYS A 175 10.20 0.30 -13.09
C LYS A 175 9.38 1.54 -12.71
N PRO A 176 9.92 2.77 -12.84
CA PRO A 176 9.15 3.99 -12.57
C PRO A 176 7.87 4.10 -13.42
N GLU A 177 7.93 3.68 -14.69
CA GLU A 177 6.86 3.86 -15.70
C GLU A 177 6.12 2.57 -16.09
N GLU A 178 6.67 1.38 -15.80
CA GLU A 178 6.05 0.10 -16.16
C GLU A 178 6.08 -0.92 -15.01
N VAL A 179 5.08 -1.81 -14.97
CA VAL A 179 5.05 -3.02 -14.15
C VAL A 179 5.10 -4.22 -15.10
N VAL A 180 5.93 -5.22 -14.81
CA VAL A 180 6.01 -6.44 -15.60
C VAL A 180 5.57 -7.62 -14.75
N VAL A 181 4.51 -8.29 -15.20
CA VAL A 181 3.95 -9.50 -14.59
C VAL A 181 4.38 -10.69 -15.44
N THR A 182 4.92 -11.73 -14.80
CA THR A 182 5.34 -12.97 -15.46
C THR A 182 4.54 -14.13 -14.89
N ILE A 183 3.80 -14.85 -15.75
CA ILE A 183 3.03 -16.04 -15.37
C ILE A 183 3.75 -17.28 -15.93
N PHE A 184 4.21 -18.16 -15.06
CA PHE A 184 5.00 -19.34 -15.43
C PHE A 184 4.10 -20.51 -15.84
N ALA A 185 3.84 -20.60 -17.14
CA ALA A 185 3.05 -21.64 -17.77
C ALA A 185 3.84 -22.33 -18.89
N LYS A 186 4.10 -23.62 -18.74
CA LYS A 186 4.83 -24.42 -19.72
C LYS A 186 3.88 -24.98 -20.79
N GLY A 187 4.33 -24.96 -22.04
CA GLY A 187 3.65 -25.61 -23.17
C GLY A 187 2.44 -24.85 -23.73
N LEU A 188 2.35 -23.53 -23.53
CA LEU A 188 1.26 -22.73 -24.08
C LEU A 188 1.51 -22.35 -25.55
N PRO A 189 0.59 -22.66 -26.49
CA PRO A 189 0.53 -21.99 -27.78
C PRO A 189 0.02 -20.55 -27.61
N ALA A 190 0.45 -19.64 -28.49
CA ALA A 190 0.01 -18.23 -28.44
C ALA A 190 -1.52 -18.06 -28.56
N ASN A 191 -2.20 -19.00 -29.23
CA ASN A 191 -3.63 -18.95 -29.50
C ASN A 191 -4.50 -19.41 -28.31
N SER A 192 -3.93 -19.92 -27.21
CA SER A 192 -4.67 -20.38 -26.02
C SER A 192 -4.69 -19.36 -24.87
N VAL A 193 -4.34 -18.10 -25.14
CA VAL A 193 -4.18 -17.06 -24.12
C VAL A 193 -4.93 -15.82 -24.57
N SER A 194 -5.96 -15.42 -23.82
CA SER A 194 -6.60 -14.11 -23.97
C SER A 194 -6.21 -13.20 -22.81
N ILE A 195 -5.89 -11.95 -23.13
CA ILE A 195 -5.47 -10.94 -22.15
C ILE A 195 -6.25 -9.67 -22.41
N GLU A 196 -6.97 -9.20 -21.40
CA GLU A 196 -7.73 -7.96 -21.42
C GLU A 196 -7.16 -7.00 -20.38
N PHE A 197 -6.97 -5.75 -20.80
CA PHE A 197 -6.44 -4.67 -19.97
C PHE A 197 -7.57 -3.70 -19.62
N GLY A 198 -8.00 -3.71 -18.36
CA GLY A 198 -8.84 -2.65 -17.78
C GLY A 198 -7.97 -1.58 -17.10
N GLU A 199 -8.56 -0.43 -16.78
CA GLU A 199 -7.85 0.71 -16.18
C GLU A 199 -7.20 0.40 -14.81
N GLN A 200 -7.75 -0.55 -14.05
CA GLN A 200 -7.21 -1.02 -12.77
C GLN A 200 -7.32 -2.56 -12.59
N ILE A 201 -7.55 -3.30 -13.67
CA ILE A 201 -7.74 -4.76 -13.64
C ILE A 201 -6.97 -5.36 -14.82
N LEU A 202 -6.18 -6.39 -14.54
CA LEU A 202 -5.60 -7.25 -15.58
C LEU A 202 -6.42 -8.54 -15.59
N SER A 203 -6.94 -8.95 -16.74
CA SER A 203 -7.63 -10.23 -16.92
C SER A 203 -6.81 -11.11 -17.86
N VAL A 204 -6.34 -12.25 -17.39
CA VAL A 204 -5.62 -13.25 -18.19
C VAL A 204 -6.38 -14.56 -18.11
N THR A 205 -6.82 -15.06 -19.25
CA THR A 205 -7.44 -16.39 -19.37
C THR A 205 -6.55 -17.30 -20.20
N VAL A 206 -6.29 -18.50 -19.69
CA VAL A 206 -5.45 -19.52 -20.34
C VAL A 206 -6.28 -20.79 -20.54
N GLU A 207 -6.59 -21.11 -21.79
CA GLU A 207 -7.47 -22.22 -22.19
C GLU A 207 -6.68 -23.32 -22.90
N LYS A 208 -6.13 -24.26 -22.12
CA LYS A 208 -5.47 -25.43 -22.71
C LYS A 208 -6.49 -26.48 -23.13
N PRO A 209 -6.33 -27.11 -24.31
CA PRO A 209 -7.13 -28.28 -24.69
C PRO A 209 -6.94 -29.43 -23.68
N GLY A 210 -7.95 -29.66 -22.82
CA GLY A 210 -7.95 -30.72 -21.81
C GLY A 210 -7.67 -30.30 -20.36
N GLU A 211 -7.52 -29.01 -20.05
CA GLU A 211 -7.49 -28.48 -18.67
C GLU A 211 -8.61 -27.42 -18.48
N ASP A 212 -9.04 -27.17 -17.25
CA ASP A 212 -9.96 -26.07 -16.93
C ASP A 212 -9.31 -24.71 -17.26
N ALA A 213 -10.11 -23.77 -17.80
CA ALA A 213 -9.65 -22.42 -18.10
C ALA A 213 -9.12 -21.72 -16.82
N PHE A 214 -7.84 -21.37 -16.82
CA PHE A 214 -7.24 -20.60 -15.74
C PHE A 214 -7.53 -19.13 -15.93
N VAL A 215 -8.25 -18.53 -14.99
CA VAL A 215 -8.58 -17.10 -14.97
C VAL A 215 -7.78 -16.42 -13.86
N PHE A 216 -6.96 -15.45 -14.23
CA PHE A 216 -6.18 -14.61 -13.32
C PHE A 216 -6.63 -13.16 -13.48
N GLN A 217 -7.33 -12.65 -12.47
CA GLN A 217 -7.98 -11.32 -12.48
C GLN A 217 -7.58 -10.46 -11.27
N PRO A 218 -6.29 -10.12 -11.08
CA PRO A 218 -5.87 -9.20 -10.02
C PRO A 218 -6.44 -7.79 -10.21
N ARG A 219 -6.96 -7.21 -9.12
CA ARG A 219 -7.18 -5.75 -9.03
C ARG A 219 -5.83 -5.10 -8.77
N LEU A 220 -5.35 -4.32 -9.74
CA LEU A 220 -4.01 -3.74 -9.73
C LEU A 220 -3.87 -2.63 -8.67
N PHE A 221 -2.68 -2.50 -8.09
CA PHE A 221 -2.40 -1.50 -7.05
C PHE A 221 -2.63 -0.05 -7.54
N GLY A 222 -2.20 0.28 -8.76
CA GLY A 222 -2.39 1.59 -9.38
C GLY A 222 -3.13 1.52 -10.71
N LYS A 223 -3.54 2.68 -11.23
CA LYS A 223 -4.10 2.81 -12.58
C LYS A 223 -3.04 2.48 -13.64
N ILE A 224 -3.45 1.82 -14.71
CA ILE A 224 -2.62 1.50 -15.88
C ILE A 224 -3.20 2.14 -17.14
N VAL A 225 -2.37 2.29 -18.18
CA VAL A 225 -2.78 2.81 -19.49
C VAL A 225 -2.92 1.64 -20.47
N PRO A 226 -4.14 1.12 -20.75
CA PRO A 226 -4.33 -0.08 -21.56
C PRO A 226 -3.69 -0.01 -22.94
N ALA A 227 -3.74 1.17 -23.59
CA ALA A 227 -3.17 1.42 -24.91
C ALA A 227 -1.64 1.25 -24.99
N MET A 228 -0.94 1.40 -23.87
CA MET A 228 0.52 1.25 -23.77
C MET A 228 0.95 -0.11 -23.18
N CYS A 229 -0.02 -0.94 -22.77
CA CYS A 229 0.24 -2.28 -22.28
C CYS A 229 0.58 -3.24 -23.43
N LYS A 230 1.50 -4.18 -23.17
CA LYS A 230 1.99 -5.15 -24.17
C LYS A 230 2.13 -6.51 -23.51
N TYR A 231 1.94 -7.60 -24.25
CA TYR A 231 2.21 -8.94 -23.76
C TYR A 231 2.99 -9.77 -24.77
N GLN A 232 3.66 -10.81 -24.27
CA GLN A 232 4.41 -11.76 -25.05
C GLN A 232 4.20 -13.16 -24.47
N VAL A 233 3.61 -14.06 -25.26
CA VAL A 233 3.43 -15.47 -24.90
C VAL A 233 4.68 -16.24 -25.34
N LEU A 234 5.40 -16.83 -24.40
CA LEU A 234 6.52 -17.74 -24.64
C LEU A 234 6.12 -19.17 -24.22
N SER A 235 6.83 -20.17 -24.73
CA SER A 235 6.57 -21.59 -24.44
C SER A 235 6.78 -22.00 -22.97
N THR A 236 7.36 -21.13 -22.15
CA THR A 236 7.67 -21.37 -20.72
C THR A 236 7.04 -20.36 -19.77
N LYS A 237 6.54 -19.22 -20.27
CA LYS A 237 5.97 -18.12 -19.49
C LYS A 237 5.17 -17.15 -20.36
N ILE A 238 4.22 -16.45 -19.77
CA ILE A 238 3.59 -15.26 -20.35
C ILE A 238 4.22 -14.04 -19.68
N GLU A 239 4.75 -13.10 -20.46
CA GLU A 239 5.22 -11.80 -19.96
C GLU A 239 4.21 -10.71 -20.32
N ILE A 240 3.83 -9.89 -19.34
CA ILE A 240 2.81 -8.85 -19.47
C ILE A 240 3.40 -7.56 -18.94
N ARG A 241 3.56 -6.56 -19.80
CA ARG A 241 4.09 -5.23 -19.49
C ARG A 241 2.92 -4.27 -19.40
N LEU A 242 2.65 -3.80 -18.19
CA LEU A 242 1.62 -2.83 -17.87
C LEU A 242 2.27 -1.45 -17.78
N ALA A 243 1.81 -0.50 -18.59
CA ALA A 243 2.24 0.90 -18.46
C ALA A 243 1.48 1.54 -17.28
N LYS A 244 2.20 2.13 -16.33
CA LYS A 244 1.57 2.84 -15.20
C LYS A 244 1.00 4.17 -15.70
N ALA A 245 -0.18 4.56 -15.19
CA ALA A 245 -0.68 5.92 -15.39
C ALA A 245 0.06 6.91 -14.46
N ASP A 246 0.22 6.51 -13.19
CA ASP A 246 0.92 7.30 -12.18
C ASP A 246 2.32 6.73 -11.89
N THR A 247 3.32 7.60 -11.71
CA THR A 247 4.71 7.23 -11.36
C THR A 247 4.89 6.78 -9.90
N ILE A 248 3.88 6.07 -9.37
CA ILE A 248 3.83 5.55 -8.01
C ILE A 248 4.61 4.22 -7.94
N HIS A 249 5.33 4.01 -6.83
CA HIS A 249 5.94 2.72 -6.51
C HIS A 249 4.88 1.76 -5.96
N TRP A 250 4.66 0.64 -6.65
CA TRP A 250 3.66 -0.35 -6.27
C TRP A 250 4.21 -1.27 -5.19
N THR A 251 3.53 -1.38 -4.06
CA THR A 251 4.02 -2.12 -2.88
C THR A 251 3.64 -3.61 -2.96
N SER A 252 2.63 -3.91 -3.76
CA SER A 252 2.14 -5.23 -4.16
C SER A 252 1.65 -5.12 -5.61
N LEU A 253 1.51 -6.25 -6.32
CA LEU A 253 0.83 -6.29 -7.61
C LEU A 253 -0.67 -6.00 -7.45
N GLU A 254 -1.24 -6.56 -6.38
CA GLU A 254 -2.66 -6.48 -6.06
C GLU A 254 -2.93 -5.39 -5.02
N PHE A 255 -4.09 -4.74 -5.14
CA PHE A 255 -4.59 -3.81 -4.13
C PHE A 255 -5.03 -4.56 -2.85
N SER A 256 -4.06 -4.91 -2.00
CA SER A 256 -4.30 -5.44 -0.66
C SER A 256 -4.57 -4.30 0.33
N LYS A 257 -5.70 -4.35 1.04
CA LYS A 257 -6.19 -3.33 1.99
C LYS A 257 -5.35 -3.20 3.29
N SER A 258 -4.08 -3.62 3.27
CA SER A 258 -3.21 -3.84 4.43
C SER A 258 -1.78 -3.30 4.28
N THR A 259 -1.45 -2.58 3.21
CA THR A 259 -0.08 -2.08 3.00
C THR A 259 -0.05 -0.69 2.34
N SER A 260 -0.37 0.32 3.14
CA SER A 260 0.04 1.70 2.87
C SER A 260 1.56 1.82 3.04
N VAL A 261 2.29 2.32 2.04
CA VAL A 261 3.70 2.68 2.20
C VAL A 261 3.89 4.18 2.37
N THR A 262 4.76 4.50 3.32
CA THR A 262 5.23 5.82 3.68
C THR A 262 5.81 6.56 2.47
N ARG A 263 5.30 7.76 2.19
CA ARG A 263 5.99 8.76 1.35
C ARG A 263 7.29 9.17 2.05
N VAL A 264 8.44 8.77 1.51
CA VAL A 264 9.71 9.42 1.85
C VAL A 264 9.89 10.61 0.94
N THR A 265 9.47 11.79 1.40
CA THR A 265 9.75 13.07 0.73
C THR A 265 11.08 13.64 1.23
N ASN A 266 12.07 13.73 0.34
CA ASN A 266 13.25 14.57 0.55
C ASN A 266 12.80 16.04 0.66
N VAL A 267 13.07 16.69 1.79
CA VAL A 267 12.99 18.16 1.91
C VAL A 267 14.15 18.66 2.76
N SER A 268 14.99 19.50 2.18
CA SER A 268 16.09 20.17 2.89
C SER A 268 15.61 21.41 3.65
N SER A 269 16.10 21.57 4.87
CA SER A 269 16.36 22.84 5.58
C SER A 269 15.27 23.92 5.61
N GLY A 270 14.64 24.08 6.79
CA GLY A 270 13.92 25.31 7.19
C GLY A 270 13.83 25.41 8.72
N THR A 271 14.51 26.39 9.33
CA THR A 271 14.58 26.56 10.79
C THR A 271 13.33 27.21 11.39
N GLN A 272 12.63 26.52 12.28
CA GLN A 272 11.95 27.13 13.45
C GLN A 272 11.59 26.08 14.51
N ARG A 273 11.58 26.49 15.79
CA ARG A 273 11.47 25.62 16.98
C ARG A 273 10.17 25.93 17.72
N PRO A 274 9.21 24.99 17.88
CA PRO A 274 8.06 25.19 18.76
C PRO A 274 8.40 24.89 20.23
N ALA A 275 7.86 25.68 21.15
CA ALA A 275 7.92 25.42 22.60
C ALA A 275 6.74 24.54 23.06
N TYR A 276 6.94 23.76 24.12
CA TYR A 276 6.06 22.67 24.54
C TYR A 276 5.17 23.05 25.75
N PRO A 277 3.86 22.76 25.76
CA PRO A 277 3.00 22.94 26.92
C PRO A 277 3.00 21.72 27.86
N SER A 278 3.36 21.95 29.12
CA SER A 278 3.15 21.04 30.28
C SER A 278 1.64 20.77 30.49
N SER A 279 1.12 19.64 31.01
CA SER A 279 1.66 18.59 31.90
C SER A 279 0.77 17.31 31.95
N LYS A 280 1.31 16.22 32.55
CA LYS A 280 0.69 14.95 33.02
C LYS A 280 0.56 13.78 32.01
N PRO A 281 0.55 12.51 32.48
CA PRO A 281 1.11 11.94 33.72
C PRO A 281 2.38 11.08 33.46
N LYS A 282 3.04 10.63 34.54
CA LYS A 282 4.37 9.99 34.48
C LYS A 282 4.29 8.55 33.95
N LYS A 283 5.02 8.25 32.87
CA LYS A 283 5.24 6.89 32.34
C LYS A 283 6.51 6.29 32.98
N ASP A 284 6.46 5.02 33.41
CA ASP A 284 7.61 4.35 34.02
C ASP A 284 8.61 3.88 32.95
N TRP A 285 9.69 4.65 32.81
CA TRP A 285 10.72 4.43 31.80
C TRP A 285 11.62 3.22 32.10
N ASP A 286 11.78 2.81 33.37
CA ASP A 286 12.63 1.66 33.76
C ASP A 286 12.17 0.34 33.12
N LYS A 287 10.85 0.14 32.93
CA LYS A 287 10.31 -1.02 32.21
C LYS A 287 10.58 -0.96 30.70
N LEU A 288 10.58 0.23 30.12
CA LEU A 288 10.88 0.44 28.71
C LEU A 288 12.37 0.24 28.42
N GLU A 289 13.27 0.73 29.28
CA GLU A 289 14.70 0.46 29.14
C GLU A 289 14.99 -1.05 29.27
N ALA A 290 14.38 -1.74 30.24
CA ALA A 290 14.57 -3.19 30.41
C ALA A 290 14.05 -4.02 29.22
N GLN A 291 12.98 -3.58 28.56
CA GLN A 291 12.42 -4.19 27.35
C GLN A 291 13.35 -3.96 26.14
N VAL A 292 13.70 -2.71 25.87
CA VAL A 292 14.58 -2.32 24.74
C VAL A 292 15.96 -2.98 24.86
N LYS A 293 16.56 -2.98 26.06
CA LYS A 293 17.86 -3.60 26.35
C LYS A 293 17.85 -5.14 26.31
N LYS A 294 16.67 -5.75 26.20
CA LYS A 294 16.47 -7.18 25.94
C LYS A 294 16.32 -7.43 24.44
N GLU A 295 15.51 -6.63 23.74
CA GLU A 295 15.33 -6.70 22.29
C GLU A 295 16.65 -6.38 21.54
N GLU A 296 17.40 -5.36 21.98
CA GLU A 296 18.79 -5.04 21.51
C GLU A 296 19.81 -6.17 21.73
N LYS A 297 19.48 -7.19 22.54
CA LYS A 297 20.35 -8.37 22.76
C LYS A 297 19.94 -9.59 21.93
N GLU A 298 18.73 -9.64 21.42
CA GLU A 298 18.20 -10.80 20.67
C GLU A 298 18.23 -10.57 19.15
N ASP A 299 18.23 -9.30 18.69
CA ASP A 299 18.41 -8.99 17.27
C ASP A 299 19.89 -9.04 16.82
N LYS A 300 20.10 -9.80 15.75
CA LYS A 300 21.39 -10.22 15.19
C LYS A 300 22.34 -9.06 14.88
N LEU A 301 23.39 -8.92 15.69
CA LEU A 301 24.58 -8.13 15.38
C LEU A 301 25.40 -8.84 14.28
N ASP A 302 25.11 -8.55 13.01
CA ASP A 302 25.92 -8.99 11.87
C ASP A 302 26.41 -7.76 11.06
N GLY A 303 27.72 -7.68 10.80
CA GLY A 303 28.38 -6.49 10.24
C GLY A 303 28.94 -5.50 11.28
N ASP A 304 28.97 -4.21 10.92
CA ASP A 304 29.75 -3.15 11.59
C ASP A 304 29.53 -3.01 13.10
N ALA A 305 28.33 -3.33 13.61
CA ALA A 305 28.03 -3.24 15.04
C ALA A 305 28.76 -4.32 15.86
N ALA A 306 28.98 -5.52 15.29
CA ALA A 306 29.82 -6.55 15.90
C ALA A 306 31.30 -6.14 15.87
N LEU A 307 31.76 -5.56 14.76
CA LEU A 307 33.13 -5.06 14.60
C LEU A 307 33.45 -3.92 15.57
N ASN A 308 32.53 -2.95 15.72
CA ASN A 308 32.65 -1.85 16.68
C ASN A 308 32.59 -2.34 18.14
N LYS A 309 31.83 -3.41 18.43
CA LYS A 309 31.86 -4.05 19.75
C LYS A 309 33.22 -4.71 20.02
N PHE A 310 33.78 -5.43 19.04
CA PHE A 310 35.10 -6.05 19.12
C PHE A 310 36.21 -5.00 19.35
N PHE A 311 36.21 -3.88 18.61
CA PHE A 311 37.16 -2.79 18.84
C PHE A 311 37.01 -2.14 20.22
N ARG A 312 35.79 -2.01 20.75
CA ARG A 312 35.56 -1.52 22.12
C ARG A 312 36.12 -2.47 23.17
N GLU A 313 35.96 -3.79 22.99
CA GLU A 313 36.52 -4.79 23.91
C GLU A 313 38.06 -4.78 23.89
N ILE A 314 38.68 -4.70 22.70
CA ILE A 314 40.14 -4.53 22.58
C ILE A 314 40.60 -3.23 23.26
N TYR A 315 39.97 -2.09 22.98
CA TYR A 315 40.39 -0.80 23.54
C TYR A 315 40.25 -0.74 25.07
N GLN A 316 39.25 -1.43 25.65
CA GLN A 316 39.07 -1.54 27.09
C GLN A 316 40.11 -2.45 27.76
N GLY A 317 40.52 -3.54 27.09
CA GLY A 317 41.55 -4.46 27.60
C GLY A 317 43.00 -4.05 27.30
N ALA A 318 43.21 -3.10 26.39
CA ALA A 318 44.53 -2.71 25.90
C ALA A 318 45.32 -1.82 26.89
N ASP A 319 46.65 -1.95 26.86
CA ASP A 319 47.59 -1.03 27.52
C ASP A 319 47.54 0.38 26.89
N GLU A 320 48.01 1.39 27.63
CA GLU A 320 47.87 2.80 27.24
C GLU A 320 48.63 3.14 25.94
N ASP A 321 49.82 2.58 25.72
CA ASP A 321 50.56 2.71 24.45
C ASP A 321 49.77 2.10 23.28
N THR A 322 49.09 0.97 23.48
CA THR A 322 48.26 0.31 22.47
C THR A 322 47.02 1.14 22.14
N ARG A 323 46.35 1.71 23.16
CA ARG A 323 45.23 2.66 22.94
C ARG A 323 45.69 3.91 22.20
N ARG A 324 46.90 4.40 22.47
CA ARG A 324 47.51 5.54 21.78
C ARG A 324 47.85 5.21 20.32
N ALA A 325 48.32 3.99 20.05
CA ALA A 325 48.55 3.47 18.71
C ALA A 325 47.26 3.37 17.89
N MET A 326 46.23 2.77 18.48
CA MET A 326 44.90 2.65 17.89
C MET A 326 44.30 4.02 17.58
N SER A 327 44.35 4.95 18.53
CA SER A 327 43.80 6.30 18.35
C SER A 327 44.55 7.09 17.27
N LYS A 328 45.89 7.04 17.26
CA LYS A 328 46.71 7.75 16.25
C LYS A 328 46.51 7.16 14.85
N SER A 329 46.57 5.84 14.71
CA SER A 329 46.39 5.15 13.43
C SER A 329 45.02 5.39 12.82
N PHE A 330 43.96 5.32 13.63
CA PHE A 330 42.60 5.59 13.20
C PHE A 330 42.41 7.04 12.74
N VAL A 331 42.94 8.03 13.49
CA VAL A 331 42.80 9.45 13.13
C VAL A 331 43.61 9.81 11.88
N GLU A 332 44.85 9.34 11.74
CA GLU A 332 45.68 9.67 10.56
C GLU A 332 45.19 8.98 9.27
N SER A 333 44.61 7.79 9.38
CA SER A 333 44.07 7.03 8.25
C SER A 333 42.63 7.37 7.87
N ASN A 334 42.03 8.42 8.46
CA ASN A 334 40.61 8.77 8.32
C ASN A 334 39.66 7.58 8.62
N GLY A 335 40.02 6.75 9.60
CA GLY A 335 39.21 5.62 10.07
C GLY A 335 39.31 4.34 9.23
N THR A 336 40.24 4.27 8.27
CA THR A 336 40.38 3.10 7.38
C THR A 336 41.40 2.06 7.87
N VAL A 337 42.35 2.44 8.71
CA VAL A 337 43.42 1.55 9.21
C VAL A 337 43.54 1.67 10.73
N LEU A 338 43.55 0.52 11.41
CA LEU A 338 43.75 0.43 12.85
C LEU A 338 44.98 -0.43 13.15
N SER A 339 45.91 0.09 13.94
CA SER A 339 47.12 -0.63 14.37
C SER A 339 47.34 -0.49 15.87
N THR A 340 47.78 -1.58 16.49
CA THR A 340 48.00 -1.72 17.94
C THR A 340 49.44 -1.42 18.36
N ASP A 341 50.40 -1.35 17.44
CA ASP A 341 51.84 -1.30 17.76
C ASP A 341 52.39 0.13 17.80
N TRP A 342 52.50 0.70 19.01
CA TRP A 342 52.99 2.07 19.22
C TRP A 342 54.39 2.33 18.65
N LYS A 343 55.27 1.32 18.63
CA LYS A 343 56.64 1.45 18.11
C LYS A 343 56.69 1.76 16.61
N ASP A 344 55.74 1.24 15.83
CA ASP A 344 55.66 1.49 14.39
C ASP A 344 54.87 2.75 14.06
N VAL A 345 53.75 2.96 14.75
CA VAL A 345 52.85 4.09 14.43
C VAL A 345 53.24 5.39 15.13
N GLY A 346 54.06 5.36 16.19
CA GLY A 346 54.45 6.55 16.94
C GLY A 346 55.24 7.56 16.09
N SER A 347 56.18 7.06 15.26
CA SER A 347 57.11 7.87 14.45
C SER A 347 56.70 8.02 12.98
N LYS A 348 55.90 7.11 12.44
CA LYS A 348 55.41 7.14 11.05
C LYS A 348 54.06 7.87 10.98
N LYS A 349 53.73 8.43 9.81
CA LYS A 349 52.37 8.88 9.48
C LYS A 349 51.68 7.74 8.73
N ILE A 350 50.46 7.39 9.11
CA ILE A 350 49.69 6.35 8.41
C ILE A 350 48.80 6.98 7.35
N GLU A 351 49.00 6.62 6.09
CA GLU A 351 48.06 6.94 5.02
C GLU A 351 46.92 5.91 5.00
N GLY A 352 45.69 6.37 4.82
CA GLY A 352 44.54 5.48 4.80
C GLY A 352 44.38 4.76 3.46
N SER A 353 44.12 3.46 3.52
CA SER A 353 43.81 2.64 2.35
C SER A 353 42.29 2.44 2.30
N PRO A 354 41.57 3.13 1.39
CA PRO A 354 40.14 2.93 1.26
C PRO A 354 39.82 1.51 0.75
N PRO A 355 38.62 0.96 1.05
CA PRO A 355 38.14 -0.29 0.46
C PRO A 355 38.05 -0.22 -1.07
N ASP A 356 38.16 -1.37 -1.73
CA ASP A 356 38.16 -1.51 -3.19
C ASP A 356 36.95 -0.79 -3.83
N GLY A 357 37.22 0.17 -4.72
CA GLY A 357 36.21 0.99 -5.39
C GLY A 357 35.91 2.36 -4.77
N MET A 358 36.55 2.74 -3.65
CA MET A 358 36.39 4.07 -3.03
C MET A 358 37.67 4.93 -3.17
N GLU A 359 37.55 6.19 -3.58
CA GLU A 359 38.68 7.14 -3.63
C GLU A 359 38.72 8.06 -2.40
N MET A 360 39.87 8.13 -1.70
CA MET A 360 40.03 9.05 -0.56
C MET A 360 40.28 10.49 -1.05
N LYS A 361 39.25 11.35 -0.95
CA LYS A 361 39.41 12.81 -1.14
C LYS A 361 40.07 13.45 0.08
N LYS A 362 41.26 14.02 -0.13
CA LYS A 362 41.92 14.93 0.81
C LYS A 362 41.24 16.30 0.71
N TRP A 363 40.70 16.80 1.81
CA TRP A 363 40.11 18.14 1.89
C TRP A 363 41.08 19.03 2.66
N GLU A 364 41.61 20.05 2.01
CA GLU A 364 42.37 21.14 2.66
C GLU A 364 41.37 22.20 3.14
N TYR A 365 41.62 22.79 4.32
CA TYR A 365 40.72 23.71 5.02
C TYR A 365 41.42 25.03 5.34
#